data_AF-A0A1M3D5Y1-F1
#
_entry.id   AF-A0A1M3D5Y1-F1
#
_cell.length_a   1.000
_cell.length_b   1.000
_cell.length_c   1.000
_cell.angle_alpha   90.00
_cell.angle_beta   90.00
_cell.angle_gamma   90.00
#
_symmetry.space_group_name_H-M   'P 1'
#
loop_
_entity.id
_entity.type
_entity.pdbx_description
1 polymer ?
#
loop_
_entity_poly.entity_id
_entity_poly.type
_entity_poly.pdbx_seq_one_letter_code
_entity_poly.pdbx_strand_id
1 'polypeptide(L)'
;MKHFTLKELTKTKTVLDNTPSKEIIENLTYLVENLLDKVREEYGSPITVNSGYRSPEVNKAVGGAKTSQHLTGCAVDITTGSKSENERLFNIIKQYEFDQLINEHNFS
;
A
#
# COMPACT_ATOMS: atom_id res chain seq x y z
N MET A 1 0.25 13.99 -3.40
CA MET A 1 -0.73 13.05 -2.81
C MET A 1 -2.04 13.78 -2.54
N LYS A 2 -3.13 13.37 -3.20
CA LYS A 2 -4.44 14.03 -3.12
C LYS A 2 -5.37 13.35 -2.10
N HIS A 3 -5.37 12.03 -2.06
CA HIS A 3 -6.30 11.25 -1.24
C HIS A 3 -5.66 10.47 -0.10
N PHE A 4 -4.33 10.38 -0.07
CA PHE A 4 -3.57 9.61 0.91
C PHE A 4 -2.53 10.49 1.60
N THR A 5 -2.12 10.08 2.80
CA THR A 5 -1.09 10.77 3.58
C THR A 5 0.09 9.85 3.88
N LEU A 6 1.28 10.43 4.10
CA LEU A 6 2.44 9.66 4.57
C LEU A 6 2.14 8.93 5.89
N LYS A 7 1.35 9.53 6.77
CA LYS A 7 0.97 8.93 8.05
C LYS A 7 0.17 7.63 7.88
N GLU A 8 -0.68 7.55 6.87
CA GLU A 8 -1.41 6.32 6.54
C GLU A 8 -0.47 5.26 5.95
N LEU A 9 0.44 5.69 5.08
CA LEU A 9 1.41 4.82 4.40
C LEU A 9 2.50 4.28 5.33
N THR A 10 2.78 4.93 6.46
CA THR A 10 3.78 4.48 7.45
C THR A 10 3.14 3.92 8.71
N LYS A 11 1.81 3.79 8.75
CA LYS A 11 1.10 3.26 9.91
C LYS A 11 1.44 1.78 10.11
N THR A 12 1.78 1.43 11.33
CA THR A 12 1.98 0.04 11.76
C THR A 12 1.19 -0.24 13.04
N LYS A 13 0.80 -1.50 13.26
CA LYS A 13 0.21 -1.98 14.52
C LYS A 13 1.27 -2.37 15.55
N THR A 14 2.54 -2.41 15.16
CA THR A 14 3.66 -2.71 16.07
C THR A 14 4.03 -1.47 16.89
N VAL A 15 4.70 -1.69 18.02
CA VAL A 15 5.34 -0.60 18.81
C VAL A 15 6.70 -0.16 18.27
N LEU A 16 7.18 -0.81 17.21
CA LEU A 16 8.48 -0.56 16.59
C LEU A 16 8.46 0.73 15.75
N ASP A 17 9.62 1.37 15.65
CA ASP A 17 9.79 2.53 14.79
C ASP A 17 9.61 2.15 13.30
N ASN A 18 8.84 2.97 12.61
CA ASN A 18 8.53 2.82 11.19
C ASN A 18 8.74 4.14 10.44
N THR A 19 9.68 4.96 10.92
CA THR A 19 10.02 6.24 10.29
C THR A 19 10.75 5.99 8.97
N PRO A 20 10.21 6.48 7.82
CA PRO A 20 10.86 6.29 6.53
C PRO A 20 12.02 7.27 6.32
N SER A 21 13.00 6.85 5.51
CA SER A 21 14.01 7.77 4.98
C SER A 21 13.41 8.71 3.92
N LYS A 22 14.16 9.74 3.49
CA LYS A 22 13.74 10.63 2.39
C LYS A 22 13.47 9.87 1.09
N GLU A 23 14.34 8.92 0.75
CA GLU A 23 14.19 8.07 -0.44
C GLU A 23 12.92 7.23 -0.38
N ILE A 24 12.61 6.65 0.78
CA ILE A 24 11.36 5.89 0.97
C ILE A 24 10.14 6.82 0.83
N ILE A 25 10.21 8.04 1.36
CA ILE A 25 9.13 9.04 1.20
C ILE A 25 8.93 9.39 -0.29
N GLU A 26 10.01 9.53 -1.05
CA GLU A 26 9.95 9.80 -2.50
C GLU A 26 9.29 8.63 -3.24
N ASN A 27 9.65 7.38 -2.92
CA ASN A 27 9.03 6.18 -3.51
C ASN A 27 7.54 6.06 -3.17
N LEU A 28 7.17 6.28 -1.90
CA LEU A 28 5.77 6.28 -1.46
C LEU A 28 4.96 7.37 -2.19
N THR A 29 5.54 8.57 -2.31
CA THR A 29 4.90 9.69 -3.00
C THR A 29 4.69 9.35 -4.48
N TYR A 30 5.71 8.80 -5.13
CA TYR A 30 5.64 8.35 -6.52
C TYR A 30 4.56 7.28 -6.72
N LEU A 31 4.51 6.27 -5.86
CA LEU A 31 3.50 5.20 -5.89
C LEU A 31 2.08 5.78 -5.76
N VAL A 32 1.88 6.73 -4.85
CA VAL A 32 0.56 7.33 -4.67
C VAL A 32 0.17 8.19 -5.86
N GLU A 33 1.04 9.08 -6.32
CA GLU A 33 0.69 10.05 -7.36
C GLU A 33 0.54 9.41 -8.73
N ASN A 34 1.28 8.33 -9.02
CA ASN A 34 1.26 7.69 -10.33
C ASN A 34 0.26 6.53 -10.44
N LEU A 35 -0.14 5.94 -9.31
CA LEU A 35 -1.06 4.80 -9.28
C LEU A 35 -2.23 5.04 -8.32
N LEU A 36 -1.97 5.17 -7.02
CA LEU A 36 -3.02 5.03 -6.01
C LEU A 36 -4.06 6.16 -6.04
N ASP A 37 -3.66 7.40 -6.30
CA ASP A 37 -4.58 8.53 -6.45
C ASP A 37 -5.48 8.34 -7.68
N LYS A 38 -4.95 7.88 -8.83
CA LYS A 38 -5.74 7.60 -10.04
C LYS A 38 -6.74 6.47 -9.83
N VAL A 39 -6.27 5.38 -9.20
CA VAL A 39 -7.13 4.24 -8.81
C VAL A 39 -8.23 4.71 -7.87
N ARG A 40 -7.92 5.57 -6.90
CA ARG A 40 -8.90 6.11 -5.95
C ARG A 40 -9.96 6.99 -6.63
N GLU A 41 -9.56 7.76 -7.64
CA GLU A 41 -10.48 8.58 -8.45
C GLU A 41 -11.39 7.71 -9.31
N GLU A 42 -10.84 6.72 -10.02
CA GLU A 42 -11.61 5.80 -10.86
C GLU A 42 -12.55 4.89 -10.06
N TYR A 43 -12.08 4.37 -8.92
CA TYR A 43 -12.90 3.57 -8.02
C TYR A 43 -14.07 4.37 -7.43
N GLY A 44 -13.86 5.68 -7.21
CA GLY A 44 -14.89 6.61 -6.78
C GLY A 44 -15.27 6.56 -5.29
N SER A 45 -14.68 5.65 -4.50
CA SER A 45 -14.98 5.48 -3.06
C SER A 45 -13.71 5.36 -2.19
N PRO A 46 -13.75 5.67 -0.88
CA PRO A 46 -12.58 5.60 0.00
C PRO A 46 -11.86 4.26 -0.05
N ILE A 47 -10.53 4.30 -0.07
CA ILE A 47 -9.66 3.12 0.00
C ILE A 47 -8.85 3.24 1.30
N THR A 48 -8.87 2.20 2.12
CA THR A 48 -8.12 2.14 3.37
C THR A 48 -6.75 1.54 3.11
N VAL A 49 -5.69 2.21 3.58
CA VAL A 49 -4.33 1.66 3.61
C VAL A 49 -4.17 0.83 4.87
N ASN A 50 -3.89 -0.46 4.71
CA ASN A 50 -3.56 -1.37 5.81
C ASN A 50 -2.09 -1.23 6.19
N SER A 51 -1.19 -1.16 5.20
CA SER A 51 0.22 -0.88 5.39
C SER A 51 0.87 -0.37 4.10
N GLY A 52 1.88 0.49 4.20
CA GLY A 52 2.70 0.94 3.07
C GLY A 52 4.17 0.61 3.34
N TYR A 53 4.97 1.58 3.78
CA TYR A 53 6.34 1.30 4.22
C TYR A 53 6.36 0.43 5.48
N ARG A 54 7.29 -0.54 5.50
CA ARG A 54 7.65 -1.31 6.69
C ARG A 54 9.17 -1.24 6.85
N SER A 55 9.66 -0.76 7.99
CA SER A 55 11.08 -0.83 8.36
C SER A 55 11.54 -2.29 8.43
N PRO A 56 12.86 -2.57 8.35
CA PRO A 56 13.37 -3.92 8.47
C PRO A 56 12.87 -4.65 9.73
N GLU A 57 12.79 -3.93 10.86
CA GLU A 57 12.31 -4.42 12.14
C GLU A 57 10.80 -4.73 12.09
N VAL A 58 9.99 -3.80 11.57
CA VAL A 58 8.54 -3.99 11.41
C VAL A 58 8.26 -5.15 10.47
N ASN A 59 8.91 -5.18 9.30
CA ASN A 59 8.74 -6.23 8.30
C ASN A 59 9.10 -7.61 8.87
N LYS A 60 10.22 -7.71 9.62
CA LYS A 60 10.59 -8.96 10.31
C LYS A 60 9.56 -9.35 11.37
N ALA A 61 9.07 -8.40 12.17
CA ALA A 61 8.11 -8.67 13.24
C ALA A 61 6.76 -9.20 12.73
N VAL A 62 6.34 -8.78 11.54
CA VAL A 62 5.11 -9.27 10.89
C VAL A 62 5.33 -10.48 9.98
N GLY A 63 6.55 -11.04 9.96
CA GLY A 63 6.88 -12.21 9.14
C GLY A 63 7.02 -11.94 7.64
N GLY A 64 7.25 -10.69 7.25
CA GLY A 64 7.43 -10.30 5.86
C GLY A 64 8.72 -10.82 5.23
N ALA A 65 8.71 -10.98 3.90
CA ALA A 65 9.88 -11.43 3.14
C ALA A 65 11.04 -10.43 3.21
N LYS A 66 12.29 -10.93 3.18
CA LYS A 66 13.50 -10.09 3.19
C LYS A 66 13.63 -9.19 1.94
N THR A 67 12.98 -9.55 0.85
CA THR A 67 12.97 -8.84 -0.42
C THR A 67 11.64 -8.12 -0.68
N SER A 68 10.86 -7.87 0.38
CA SER A 68 9.56 -7.20 0.29
C SER A 68 9.69 -5.78 -0.22
N GLN A 69 8.84 -5.38 -1.19
CA GLN A 69 8.77 -4.01 -1.70
C GLN A 69 8.24 -3.00 -0.66
N HIS A 70 7.65 -3.48 0.45
CA HIS A 70 7.32 -2.61 1.58
C HIS A 70 8.57 -2.00 2.24
N LEU A 71 9.73 -2.68 2.16
CA LEU A 71 11.00 -2.18 2.71
C LEU A 71 11.53 -0.96 1.97
N THR A 72 11.13 -0.77 0.71
CA THR A 72 11.61 0.31 -0.16
C THR A 72 10.56 1.38 -0.44
N GLY A 73 9.37 1.28 0.15
CA GLY A 73 8.27 2.22 -0.10
C GLY A 73 7.59 2.03 -1.46
N CYS A 74 7.74 0.85 -2.08
CA CYS A 74 7.23 0.54 -3.42
C CYS A 74 6.02 -0.39 -3.41
N ALA A 75 5.44 -0.68 -2.24
CA ALA A 75 4.24 -1.49 -2.10
C ALA A 75 3.27 -0.89 -1.10
N VAL A 76 1.98 -1.21 -1.29
CA VAL A 76 0.90 -0.81 -0.40
C VAL A 76 -0.15 -1.92 -0.33
N ASP A 77 -0.55 -2.25 0.90
CA ASP A 77 -1.70 -3.10 1.15
C ASP A 77 -2.92 -2.23 1.36
N ILE A 78 -3.98 -2.53 0.63
CA ILE A 78 -5.20 -1.72 0.63
C ILE A 78 -6.44 -2.59 0.76
N THR A 79 -7.51 -2.00 1.28
CA THR A 79 -8.81 -2.63 1.41
C THR A 79 -9.93 -1.59 1.31
N THR A 80 -11.08 -2.04 0.84
CA THR A 80 -12.35 -1.31 0.84
C THR A 80 -13.21 -1.70 2.05
N GLY A 81 -12.79 -2.73 2.81
CA GLY A 81 -13.56 -3.30 3.92
C GLY A 81 -14.65 -4.29 3.49
N SER A 82 -14.79 -4.57 2.19
CA SER A 82 -15.73 -5.54 1.65
C SER A 82 -15.07 -6.42 0.60
N LYS A 83 -15.41 -7.71 0.61
CA LYS A 83 -14.88 -8.68 -0.35
C LYS A 83 -15.23 -8.33 -1.80
N SER A 84 -16.50 -8.01 -2.07
CA SER A 84 -16.96 -7.68 -3.42
C SER A 84 -16.29 -6.41 -3.95
N GLU A 85 -16.10 -5.43 -3.08
CA GLU A 85 -15.48 -4.16 -3.45
C GLU A 85 -13.96 -4.29 -3.60
N ASN A 86 -13.31 -5.15 -2.83
CA ASN A 86 -11.90 -5.51 -3.03
C ASN A 86 -11.68 -6.19 -4.39
N GLU A 87 -12.58 -7.08 -4.81
CA GLU A 87 -12.51 -7.70 -6.14
C GLU A 87 -12.70 -6.66 -7.26
N ARG A 88 -13.67 -5.76 -7.11
CA ARG A 88 -13.88 -4.65 -8.06
C ARG A 88 -12.64 -3.74 -8.13
N LEU A 89 -12.10 -3.34 -6.98
CA LEU A 89 -10.89 -2.52 -6.89
C LEU A 89 -9.69 -3.22 -7.55
N PHE A 90 -9.50 -4.52 -7.29
CA PHE A 90 -8.45 -5.32 -7.91
C PHE A 90 -8.54 -5.33 -9.44
N ASN A 91 -9.75 -5.44 -9.99
CA ASN A 91 -9.96 -5.43 -11.44
C ASN A 91 -9.74 -4.04 -12.09
N ILE A 92 -9.96 -2.96 -11.33
CA ILE A 92 -9.56 -1.60 -11.75
C ILE A 92 -8.04 -1.49 -11.80
N ILE A 93 -7.34 -1.90 -10.74
CA ILE A 93 -5.88 -1.79 -10.66
C ILE A 93 -5.19 -2.56 -11.78
N LYS A 94 -5.74 -3.70 -12.21
CA LYS A 94 -5.25 -4.50 -13.34
C LYS A 94 -5.06 -3.71 -14.65
N GLN A 95 -5.73 -2.57 -14.83
CA GLN A 95 -5.61 -1.75 -16.04
C GLN A 95 -4.39 -0.81 -16.01
N TYR A 96 -3.71 -0.72 -14.87
CA TYR A 96 -2.54 0.14 -14.66
C TYR A 96 -1.24 -0.66 -14.78
N GLU A 97 -0.13 0.05 -14.98
CA GLU A 97 1.20 -0.55 -14.95
C GLU A 97 1.66 -0.78 -13.50
N PHE A 98 2.09 -2.00 -13.20
CA PHE A 98 2.67 -2.41 -11.92
C PHE A 98 3.54 -3.65 -12.13
N ASP A 99 4.51 -3.88 -11.25
CA ASP A 99 5.31 -5.10 -11.29
C ASP A 99 4.58 -6.30 -10.65
N GLN A 100 3.82 -6.04 -9.59
CA GLN A 100 3.13 -7.05 -8.80
C GLN A 100 1.75 -6.55 -8.35
N LEU A 101 0.74 -7.41 -8.48
CA LEU A 101 -0.59 -7.22 -7.94
C LEU A 101 -1.05 -8.55 -7.34
N ILE A 102 -1.14 -8.62 -6.01
CA ILE A 102 -1.30 -9.87 -5.28
C ILE A 102 -2.65 -9.88 -4.55
N ASN A 103 -3.36 -10.99 -4.66
CA ASN A 103 -4.55 -11.26 -3.85
C ASN A 103 -4.22 -12.32 -2.78
N GLU A 104 -3.71 -11.87 -1.64
CA GLU A 104 -3.19 -12.75 -0.58
C GLU A 104 -4.30 -13.47 0.20
N HIS A 105 -5.51 -12.90 0.24
CA HIS A 105 -6.58 -13.32 1.14
C HIS A 105 -7.94 -13.53 0.45
N ASN A 106 -7.94 -13.85 -0.85
CA ASN A 106 -9.16 -14.07 -1.63
C ASN A 106 -10.16 -12.90 -1.48
N PHE A 107 -9.63 -11.68 -1.61
CA PHE A 107 -10.32 -10.39 -1.48
C PHE A 107 -10.89 -10.09 -0.09
N SER A 108 -10.58 -10.89 0.94
CA SER A 108 -11.05 -10.66 2.31
C SER A 108 -10.47 -9.40 2.96
#